data_AF-G3J159-F1
#
_entry.id   AF-G3J159-F1
#
_cell.length_a   1.000
_cell.length_b   1.000
_cell.length_c   1.000
_cell.angle_alpha   90.00
_cell.angle_beta   90.00
_cell.angle_gamma   90.00
#
_symmetry.space_group_name_H-M   'P 1'
#
loop_
_entity.id
_entity.type
_entity.pdbx_description
1 polymer ?
#
loop_
_entity_poly.entity_id
_entity_poly.type
_entity_poly.pdbx_seq_one_letter_code
_entity_poly.pdbx_strand_id
1 'polypeptide(L)'
;MWLGRISYTEFFTKLEEKLLKTIYKILAVFLIGFAGGAITPWALGWIKSATVGTPSDAVAIANTYIVFTTIIFVGVTVILAIVGYVFTQQFSATKESQLSQLVEELKSAAKTDEKLGIALINAMLENNDVKRHVDKKLQEKTDELILELKTTSKQALDKATEDANAIENLTSQIKRNGE
;
A
#
# COMPACT_ATOMS: atom_id res chain seq x y z
N MET A 1 -20.30 -4.47 -10.44
CA MET A 1 -19.24 -3.75 -11.18
C MET A 1 -17.99 -3.60 -10.30
N TRP A 2 -17.36 -4.72 -9.91
CA TRP A 2 -16.22 -4.73 -8.96
C TRP A 2 -15.05 -5.65 -9.39
N LEU A 3 -15.17 -6.36 -10.51
CA LEU A 3 -14.18 -7.34 -10.97
C LEU A 3 -13.01 -6.71 -11.77
N GLY A 4 -13.12 -5.44 -12.18
CA GLY A 4 -12.09 -4.78 -12.99
C GLY A 4 -10.91 -4.22 -12.20
N ARG A 5 -11.03 -4.00 -10.87
CA ARG A 5 -10.00 -3.28 -10.09
C ARG A 5 -8.89 -4.19 -9.56
N ILE A 6 -9.15 -5.49 -9.42
CA ILE A 6 -8.19 -6.48 -8.88
C ILE A 6 -7.18 -6.92 -9.95
N SER A 7 -7.60 -6.96 -11.23
CA SER A 7 -6.75 -7.40 -12.34
C SER A 7 -5.57 -6.46 -12.63
N TYR A 8 -5.77 -5.14 -12.44
CA TYR A 8 -4.71 -4.16 -12.69
C TYR A 8 -3.60 -4.22 -11.62
N THR A 9 -3.95 -4.30 -10.34
CA THR A 9 -2.93 -4.32 -9.26
C THR A 9 -2.09 -5.59 -9.30
N GLU A 10 -2.68 -6.73 -9.65
CA GLU A 10 -1.96 -8.01 -9.76
C GLU A 10 -1.08 -8.09 -11.02
N PHE A 11 -1.49 -7.43 -12.12
CA PHE A 11 -0.70 -7.35 -13.34
C PHE A 11 0.52 -6.44 -13.18
N PHE A 12 0.34 -5.27 -12.56
CA PHE A 12 1.44 -4.32 -12.31
C PHE A 12 2.49 -4.89 -11.35
N THR A 13 2.07 -5.56 -10.27
CA THR A 13 3.01 -6.21 -9.34
C THR A 13 3.80 -7.34 -9.99
N LYS A 14 3.16 -8.20 -10.80
CA LYS A 14 3.87 -9.23 -11.58
C LYS A 14 4.81 -8.64 -12.63
N LEU A 15 4.45 -7.52 -13.24
CA LEU A 15 5.28 -6.80 -14.20
C LEU A 15 6.52 -6.19 -13.52
N GLU A 16 6.33 -5.53 -12.38
CA GLU A 16 7.42 -4.96 -11.58
C GLU A 16 8.38 -6.03 -11.07
N GLU A 17 7.89 -7.15 -10.54
CA GLU A 17 8.75 -8.27 -10.13
C GLU A 17 9.60 -8.80 -11.29
N LYS A 18 8.99 -8.95 -12.47
CA LYS A 18 9.67 -9.50 -13.65
C LYS A 18 10.73 -8.53 -14.16
N LEU A 19 10.45 -7.23 -14.14
CA LEU A 19 11.42 -6.18 -14.48
C LEU A 19 12.55 -6.11 -13.45
N LEU A 20 12.26 -6.14 -12.15
CA LEU A 20 13.27 -6.17 -11.08
C LEU A 20 14.19 -7.39 -11.21
N LYS A 21 13.62 -8.59 -11.45
CA LYS A 21 14.41 -9.82 -11.65
C LYS A 21 15.30 -9.73 -12.89
N THR A 22 14.82 -9.10 -13.96
CA THR A 22 15.58 -8.94 -15.21
C THR A 22 16.71 -7.94 -15.03
N ILE A 23 16.43 -6.79 -14.40
CA ILE A 23 17.43 -5.78 -14.06
C ILE A 23 18.48 -6.40 -13.15
N TYR A 24 18.09 -7.08 -12.08
CA TYR A 24 19.02 -7.74 -11.16
C TYR A 24 19.94 -8.76 -11.87
N LYS A 25 19.41 -9.55 -12.81
CA LYS A 25 20.22 -10.48 -13.61
C LYS A 25 21.24 -9.77 -14.49
N ILE A 26 20.83 -8.75 -15.24
CA ILE A 26 21.73 -7.96 -16.09
C ILE A 26 22.83 -7.32 -15.23
N LEU A 27 22.45 -6.82 -14.06
CA LEU A 27 23.33 -6.14 -13.13
C LEU A 27 24.30 -7.10 -12.46
N ALA A 28 23.87 -8.31 -12.09
CA ALA A 28 24.74 -9.34 -11.55
C ALA A 28 25.82 -9.75 -12.56
N VAL A 29 25.45 -9.90 -13.84
CA VAL A 29 26.41 -10.17 -14.93
C VAL A 29 27.39 -9.00 -15.08
N PHE A 30 26.89 -7.76 -15.03
CA PHE A 30 27.74 -6.56 -15.12
C PHE A 30 28.69 -6.44 -13.94
N LEU A 31 28.24 -6.73 -12.72
CA LEU A 31 29.03 -6.71 -11.49
C LEU A 31 30.15 -7.76 -11.50
N ILE A 32 29.84 -8.99 -11.92
CA ILE A 32 30.83 -10.07 -12.05
C ILE A 32 31.86 -9.71 -13.12
N GLY A 33 31.42 -9.17 -14.26
CA GLY A 33 32.30 -8.71 -15.32
C GLY A 33 33.19 -7.54 -14.89
N PHE A 34 32.63 -6.59 -14.13
CA PHE A 34 33.34 -5.43 -13.62
C PHE A 34 34.35 -5.81 -12.52
N ALA A 35 33.94 -6.62 -11.54
CA ALA A 35 34.84 -7.12 -10.49
C ALA A 35 35.96 -7.98 -11.10
N GLY A 36 35.62 -8.86 -12.04
CA GLY A 36 36.62 -9.63 -12.79
C GLY A 36 37.60 -8.73 -13.53
N GLY A 37 37.11 -7.77 -14.32
CA GLY A 37 37.94 -6.83 -15.09
C GLY A 37 38.81 -5.91 -14.23
N ALA A 38 38.30 -5.45 -13.07
CA ALA A 38 39.05 -4.58 -12.16
C ALA A 38 40.13 -5.33 -11.37
N ILE A 39 39.90 -6.60 -11.02
CA ILE A 39 40.84 -7.42 -10.24
C ILE A 39 41.90 -8.10 -11.14
N THR A 40 41.58 -8.33 -12.42
CA THR A 40 42.46 -9.03 -13.38
C THR A 40 43.88 -8.45 -13.49
N PRO A 41 44.12 -7.12 -13.57
CA PRO A 41 45.47 -6.56 -13.65
C PRO A 41 46.31 -6.82 -12.39
N TRP A 42 45.66 -6.93 -11.24
CA TRP A 42 46.30 -7.22 -9.96
C TRP A 42 46.58 -8.72 -9.81
N ALA A 43 45.62 -9.57 -10.19
CA ALA A 43 45.72 -11.02 -10.14
C ALA A 43 46.72 -11.61 -11.15
N LEU A 44 46.80 -11.04 -12.36
CA LEU A 44 47.77 -11.45 -13.40
C LEU A 44 49.17 -10.85 -13.20
N GLY A 45 49.38 -10.05 -12.15
CA GLY A 45 50.68 -9.44 -11.86
C GLY A 45 51.14 -8.46 -12.93
N TRP A 46 50.22 -7.86 -13.70
CA TRP A 46 50.55 -6.87 -14.73
C TRP A 46 51.04 -5.54 -14.14
N ILE A 47 50.79 -5.31 -12.86
CA ILE A 47 51.46 -4.28 -12.05
C ILE A 47 52.86 -4.79 -11.63
N LYS A 48 53.71 -5.17 -12.59
CA LYS A 48 55.15 -5.15 -12.35
C LYS A 48 55.62 -3.72 -12.58
N SER A 49 56.52 -3.24 -11.73
CA SER A 49 57.11 -1.91 -11.80
C SER A 49 57.54 -1.61 -13.25
N ALA A 50 56.75 -0.81 -13.96
CA ALA A 50 57.02 -0.47 -15.34
C ALA A 50 58.26 0.44 -15.35
N THR A 51 59.41 -0.11 -15.71
CA THR A 51 60.62 0.69 -15.93
C THR A 51 60.37 1.54 -17.17
N VAL A 52 60.14 2.84 -16.98
CA VAL A 52 59.96 3.81 -18.07
C VAL A 52 61.27 3.94 -18.83
N GLY A 53 61.38 3.22 -19.95
CA GLY A 53 62.54 3.28 -20.85
C GLY A 53 62.54 4.53 -21.73
N THR A 54 61.35 5.08 -22.03
CA THR A 54 61.19 6.27 -22.88
C THR A 54 60.08 7.21 -22.36
N PRO A 55 60.14 8.52 -22.66
CA PRO A 55 59.07 9.47 -22.30
C PRO A 55 57.70 9.13 -22.91
N SER A 56 57.67 8.47 -24.08
CA SER A 56 56.43 7.99 -24.69
C SER A 56 55.74 6.90 -23.87
N ASP A 57 56.51 6.04 -23.19
CA ASP A 57 55.95 5.01 -22.31
C ASP A 57 55.27 5.62 -21.09
N ALA A 58 55.84 6.70 -20.55
CA ALA A 58 55.27 7.41 -19.40
C ALA A 58 53.89 8.00 -19.73
N VAL A 59 53.72 8.60 -20.92
CA VAL A 59 52.45 9.14 -21.39
C VAL A 59 51.41 8.03 -21.61
N ALA A 60 51.82 6.91 -22.19
CA ALA A 60 50.93 5.76 -22.40
C ALA A 60 50.44 5.18 -21.06
N ILE A 61 51.33 4.98 -20.10
CA ILE A 61 50.99 4.47 -18.76
C ILE A 61 50.02 5.41 -18.04
N ALA A 62 50.26 6.73 -18.10
CA ALA A 62 49.38 7.71 -17.47
C ALA A 62 47.97 7.68 -18.07
N ASN A 63 47.84 7.60 -19.39
CA ASN A 63 46.55 7.51 -20.07
C ASN A 63 45.79 6.24 -19.69
N THR A 64 46.46 5.09 -19.64
CA THR A 64 45.83 3.83 -19.23
C THR A 64 45.37 3.88 -17.77
N TYR A 65 46.15 4.52 -16.89
CA TYR A 65 45.80 4.67 -15.48
C TYR A 65 44.58 5.57 -15.25
N ILE A 66 44.49 6.69 -15.97
CA ILE A 66 43.32 7.59 -15.91
C ILE A 66 42.05 6.85 -16.38
N VAL A 67 42.13 6.13 -17.50
CA VAL A 67 40.99 5.37 -18.01
C VAL A 67 40.60 4.25 -17.05
N PHE A 68 41.57 3.55 -16.46
CA PHE A 68 41.30 2.49 -15.49
C PHE A 68 40.60 3.00 -14.23
N THR A 69 41.11 4.08 -13.63
CA THR A 69 40.54 4.65 -12.40
C THR A 69 39.15 5.24 -12.60
N THR A 70 38.89 5.86 -13.76
CA THR A 70 37.55 6.38 -14.10
C THR A 70 36.52 5.26 -14.29
N ILE A 71 36.89 4.15 -14.95
CA ILE A 71 36.02 2.97 -15.06
C ILE A 71 35.68 2.43 -13.66
N ILE A 72 36.68 2.32 -12.78
CA ILE A 72 36.45 1.84 -11.41
C ILE A 72 35.49 2.77 -10.66
N PHE A 73 35.73 4.08 -10.73
CA PHE A 73 34.92 5.07 -10.04
C PHE A 73 33.46 5.07 -10.51
N VAL A 74 33.23 5.00 -11.83
CA VAL A 74 31.89 4.89 -12.41
C VAL A 74 31.21 3.61 -11.95
N GLY A 75 31.91 2.47 -11.96
CA GLY A 75 31.34 1.20 -11.51
C GLY A 75 30.93 1.24 -10.04
N VAL A 76 31.79 1.77 -9.15
CA VAL A 76 31.45 1.94 -7.73
C VAL A 76 30.24 2.86 -7.54
N THR A 77 30.18 3.96 -8.31
CA THR A 77 29.05 4.91 -8.25
C THR A 77 27.73 4.24 -8.65
N VAL A 78 27.73 3.42 -9.70
CA VAL A 78 26.55 2.66 -10.12
C VAL A 78 26.11 1.69 -9.02
N ILE A 79 27.05 0.96 -8.41
CA ILE A 79 26.76 0.04 -7.30
C ILE A 79 26.12 0.79 -6.13
N LEU A 80 26.70 1.93 -5.72
CA LEU A 80 26.17 2.75 -4.62
C LEU A 80 24.77 3.27 -4.93
N ALA A 81 24.50 3.70 -6.16
CA ALA A 81 23.18 4.17 -6.57
C ALA A 81 22.11 3.06 -6.42
N ILE A 82 22.46 1.82 -6.77
CA ILE A 82 21.54 0.67 -6.67
C ILE A 82 21.31 0.28 -5.22
N VAL A 83 22.37 0.23 -4.41
CA VAL A 83 22.26 -0.01 -2.98
C VAL A 83 21.32 1.03 -2.36
N GLY A 84 21.54 2.32 -2.66
CA GLY A 84 20.67 3.40 -2.23
C GLY A 84 19.21 3.24 -2.69
N TYR A 85 18.99 2.80 -3.93
CA TYR A 85 17.65 2.53 -4.46
C TYR A 85 16.95 1.40 -3.69
N VAL A 86 17.62 0.27 -3.48
CA VAL A 86 17.07 -0.88 -2.74
C VAL A 86 16.76 -0.50 -1.29
N PHE A 87 17.66 0.23 -0.63
CA PHE A 87 17.41 0.73 0.72
C PHE A 87 16.21 1.67 0.77
N THR A 88 16.07 2.57 -0.20
CA THR A 88 14.92 3.49 -0.27
C THR A 88 13.61 2.74 -0.49
N GLN A 89 13.62 1.70 -1.33
CA GLN A 89 12.44 0.88 -1.58
C GLN A 89 12.04 0.07 -0.34
N GLN A 90 13.01 -0.58 0.33
CA GLN A 90 12.75 -1.31 1.58
C GLN A 90 12.27 -0.38 2.70
N PHE A 91 12.86 0.81 2.81
CA PHE A 91 12.48 1.79 3.82
C PHE A 91 11.06 2.31 3.58
N SER A 92 10.71 2.61 2.33
CA SER A 92 9.35 3.05 1.96
C SER A 92 8.30 1.98 2.26
N ALA A 93 8.56 0.73 1.85
CA ALA A 93 7.65 -0.38 2.13
C ALA A 93 7.51 -0.66 3.63
N THR A 94 8.61 -0.57 4.38
CA THR A 94 8.60 -0.76 5.84
C THR A 94 7.82 0.34 6.54
N LYS A 95 7.93 1.60 6.10
CA LYS A 95 7.17 2.73 6.65
C LYS A 95 5.66 2.55 6.48
N GLU A 96 5.20 2.10 5.32
CA GLU A 96 3.78 1.87 5.07
C GLU A 96 3.22 0.74 5.95
N SER A 97 3.96 -0.37 6.07
CA SER A 97 3.62 -1.48 6.96
C SER A 97 3.63 -1.08 8.45
N GLN A 98 4.63 -0.30 8.88
CA GLN A 98 4.69 0.19 10.26
C GLN A 98 3.56 1.17 10.56
N LEU A 99 3.19 2.03 9.62
CA LEU A 99 2.06 2.95 9.78
C LEU A 99 0.73 2.21 9.88
N SER A 100 0.50 1.19 9.04
CA SER A 100 -0.73 0.40 9.11
C SER A 100 -0.82 -0.37 10.44
N GLN A 101 0.28 -0.96 10.89
CA GLN A 101 0.37 -1.62 12.20
C GLN A 101 0.13 -0.65 13.36
N LEU A 102 0.75 0.55 13.33
CA LEU A 102 0.52 1.57 14.36
C LEU A 102 -0.94 2.01 14.42
N VAL A 103 -1.59 2.19 13.26
CA VAL A 103 -3.00 2.56 13.20
C VAL A 103 -3.88 1.42 13.74
N GLU A 104 -3.53 0.18 13.47
CA GLU A 104 -4.25 -0.99 13.98
C GLU A 104 -4.09 -1.16 15.49
N GLU A 105 -2.87 -0.99 16.01
CA GLU A 105 -2.59 -0.93 17.45
C GLU A 105 -3.32 0.22 18.13
N LEU A 106 -3.29 1.42 17.54
CA LEU A 106 -4.01 2.59 18.06
C LEU A 106 -5.52 2.35 18.09
N LYS A 107 -6.07 1.71 17.05
CA LYS A 107 -7.48 1.31 17.00
C LYS A 107 -7.82 0.26 18.06
N SER A 108 -6.93 -0.69 18.32
CA SER A 108 -7.09 -1.71 19.36
C SER A 108 -7.05 -1.08 20.75
N ALA A 109 -6.07 -0.20 20.99
CA ALA A 109 -5.94 0.56 22.23
C ALA A 109 -7.18 1.45 22.48
N ALA A 110 -7.66 2.15 21.45
CA ALA A 110 -8.86 2.99 21.54
C ALA A 110 -10.15 2.22 21.84
N LYS A 111 -10.22 0.91 21.54
CA LYS A 111 -11.34 0.05 21.95
C LYS A 111 -11.29 -0.36 23.42
N THR A 112 -10.10 -0.38 23.99
CA THR A 112 -9.85 -0.94 25.33
C THR A 112 -9.75 0.17 26.38
N ASP A 113 -9.26 1.34 25.98
CA ASP A 113 -9.18 2.55 26.81
C ASP A 113 -10.12 3.64 26.27
N GLU A 114 -11.19 3.90 27.02
CA GLU A 114 -12.20 4.89 26.69
C GLU A 114 -11.64 6.32 26.61
N LYS A 115 -10.69 6.69 27.49
CA LYS A 115 -10.08 8.03 27.45
C LYS A 115 -9.27 8.23 26.18
N LEU A 116 -8.52 7.20 25.77
CA LEU A 116 -7.73 7.23 24.54
C LEU A 116 -8.64 7.27 23.31
N GLY A 117 -9.75 6.51 23.31
CA GLY A 117 -10.76 6.55 22.26
C GLY A 117 -11.43 7.93 22.12
N ILE A 118 -11.82 8.57 23.23
CA ILE A 118 -12.41 9.92 23.22
C ILE A 118 -11.40 10.95 22.74
N ALA A 119 -10.14 10.89 23.19
CA ALA A 119 -9.08 11.78 22.73
C ALA A 119 -8.82 11.63 21.22
N LEU A 120 -8.83 10.40 20.71
CA LEU A 120 -8.66 10.11 19.30
C LEU A 120 -9.82 10.66 18.45
N ILE A 121 -11.07 10.48 18.90
CA ILE A 121 -12.26 11.02 18.23
C ILE A 121 -12.23 12.55 18.24
N ASN A 122 -11.90 13.17 19.36
CA ASN A 122 -11.80 14.63 19.46
C ASN A 122 -10.74 15.17 18.50
N ALA A 123 -9.55 14.55 18.45
CA ALA A 123 -8.50 14.92 17.51
C ALA A 123 -8.92 14.70 16.04
N MET A 124 -9.65 13.61 15.75
CA MET A 124 -10.20 13.39 14.40
C MET A 124 -11.26 14.41 14.01
N LEU A 125 -12.08 14.88 14.95
CA LEU A 125 -13.14 15.86 14.74
C LEU A 125 -12.63 17.31 14.62
N GLU A 126 -11.38 17.59 14.99
CA GLU A 126 -10.71 18.86 14.66
C GLU A 126 -10.51 19.03 13.15
N ASN A 127 -10.46 17.92 12.39
CA ASN A 127 -10.41 17.97 10.94
C ASN A 127 -11.81 18.21 10.34
N ASN A 128 -11.99 19.35 9.67
CA ASN A 128 -13.27 19.76 9.08
C ASN A 128 -13.84 18.76 8.05
N ASP A 129 -12.98 18.06 7.30
CA ASP A 129 -13.45 17.06 6.32
C ASP A 129 -13.95 15.79 7.01
N VAL A 130 -13.26 15.35 8.06
CA VAL A 130 -13.70 14.22 8.89
C VAL A 130 -15.00 14.57 9.59
N LYS A 131 -15.10 15.77 10.17
CA LYS A 131 -16.33 16.27 10.80
C LYS A 131 -17.51 16.25 9.82
N ARG A 132 -17.35 16.81 8.62
CA ARG A 132 -18.40 16.81 7.58
C ARG A 132 -18.79 15.39 7.16
N HIS A 133 -17.82 14.47 7.07
CA HIS A 133 -18.08 13.07 6.73
C HIS A 133 -18.83 12.34 7.85
N VAL A 134 -18.46 12.57 9.11
CA VAL A 134 -19.14 12.02 10.29
C VAL A 134 -20.57 12.56 10.38
N ASP A 135 -20.77 13.86 10.23
CA ASP A 135 -22.11 14.49 10.22
C ASP A 135 -23.01 13.88 9.14
N LYS A 136 -22.47 13.71 7.92
CA LYS A 136 -23.21 13.07 6.83
C LYS A 136 -23.60 11.62 7.15
N LYS A 137 -22.66 10.83 7.68
CA LYS A 137 -22.92 9.43 8.07
C LYS A 137 -23.94 9.32 9.19
N LEU A 138 -23.92 10.25 10.15
CA LEU A 138 -24.88 10.31 11.24
C LEU A 138 -26.28 10.66 10.72
N GLN A 139 -26.39 11.60 9.78
CA GLN A 139 -27.66 11.90 9.11
C GLN A 139 -28.19 10.67 8.35
N GLU A 140 -27.34 10.02 7.54
CA GLU A 140 -27.73 8.81 6.80
C GLU A 140 -28.24 7.69 7.72
N LYS A 141 -27.57 7.43 8.85
CA LYS A 141 -28.01 6.44 9.84
C LYS A 141 -29.29 6.83 10.57
N THR A 142 -29.47 8.13 10.85
CA THR A 142 -30.68 8.64 11.50
C THR A 142 -31.89 8.49 10.57
N ASP A 143 -31.71 8.85 9.30
CA ASP A 143 -32.76 8.69 8.28
C ASP A 143 -33.11 7.22 8.08
N GLU A 144 -32.11 6.32 8.06
CA GLU A 144 -32.32 4.87 7.95
C GLU A 144 -33.16 4.32 9.12
N LEU A 145 -32.84 4.71 10.36
CA LEU A 145 -33.59 4.30 11.56
C LEU A 145 -35.01 4.86 11.59
N ILE A 146 -35.21 6.12 11.18
CA ILE A 146 -36.54 6.73 11.09
C ILE A 146 -37.40 5.99 10.06
N LEU A 147 -36.80 5.60 8.93
CA LEU A 147 -37.48 4.91 7.85
C LEU A 147 -37.85 3.47 8.25
N GLU A 148 -36.97 2.78 8.97
CA GLU A 148 -37.24 1.47 9.58
C GLU A 148 -38.40 1.55 10.56
N LEU A 149 -38.35 2.46 11.54
CA LEU A 149 -39.43 2.69 12.52
C LEU A 149 -40.78 3.00 11.86
N LYS A 150 -40.78 3.83 10.82
CA LYS A 150 -41.99 4.17 10.07
C LYS A 150 -42.57 2.95 9.35
N THR A 151 -41.72 2.09 8.80
CA THR A 151 -42.14 0.89 8.08
C THR A 151 -42.71 -0.15 9.04
N THR A 152 -42.05 -0.39 10.18
CA THR A 152 -42.55 -1.28 11.23
C THR A 152 -43.88 -0.79 11.80
N SER A 153 -44.00 0.52 12.06
CA SER A 153 -45.25 1.11 12.57
C SER A 153 -46.40 0.98 11.56
N LYS A 154 -46.12 1.15 10.26
CA LYS A 154 -47.11 0.98 9.19
C LYS A 154 -47.56 -0.48 9.06
N GLN A 155 -46.63 -1.44 9.12
CA GLN A 155 -46.97 -2.86 9.09
C GLN A 155 -47.82 -3.29 10.30
N ALA A 156 -47.55 -2.73 11.49
CA ALA A 156 -48.38 -2.97 12.67
C ALA A 156 -49.80 -2.41 12.51
N LEU A 157 -49.94 -1.23 11.89
CA LEU A 157 -51.23 -0.61 11.61
C LEU A 157 -52.03 -1.40 10.56
N ASP A 158 -51.39 -1.81 9.47
CA ASP A 158 -52.02 -2.59 8.40
C ASP A 158 -52.54 -3.93 8.94
N LYS A 159 -51.74 -4.61 9.78
CA LYS A 159 -52.13 -5.85 10.44
C LYS A 159 -53.30 -5.66 11.42
N ALA A 160 -53.27 -4.60 12.23
CA ALA A 160 -54.38 -4.29 13.13
C ALA A 160 -55.69 -3.97 12.37
N THR A 161 -55.57 -3.36 11.19
CA THR A 161 -56.71 -3.08 10.31
C THR A 161 -57.26 -4.36 9.69
N GLU A 162 -56.38 -5.28 9.26
CA GLU A 162 -56.77 -6.59 8.75
C GLU A 162 -57.48 -7.43 9.82
N ASP A 163 -56.95 -7.46 11.05
CA ASP A 163 -57.56 -8.13 12.20
C ASP A 163 -58.93 -7.53 12.55
N ALA A 164 -59.08 -6.21 12.51
CA ALA A 164 -60.36 -5.53 12.74
C ALA A 164 -61.42 -5.92 11.68
N ASN A 165 -61.03 -5.94 10.40
CA ASN A 165 -61.91 -6.34 9.31
C ASN A 165 -62.31 -7.82 9.40
N ALA A 166 -61.39 -8.70 9.85
CA ALA A 166 -61.68 -10.11 10.07
C ALA A 166 -62.71 -10.30 11.20
N ILE A 167 -62.58 -9.55 12.30
CA ILE A 167 -63.53 -9.58 13.42
C ILE A 167 -64.92 -9.08 12.98
N GLU A 168 -64.99 -8.00 12.19
CA GLU A 168 -66.24 -7.46 11.68
C GLU A 168 -66.96 -8.47 10.77
N ASN A 169 -66.21 -9.14 9.90
CA ASN A 169 -66.74 -10.19 9.03
C ASN A 169 -67.28 -11.38 9.83
N LEU A 170 -66.53 -11.87 10.82
CA LEU A 170 -67.00 -12.94 11.72
C LEU A 170 -68.27 -12.52 12.49
N THR A 171 -68.33 -11.29 12.98
CA THR A 171 -69.50 -10.75 13.69
C THR A 171 -70.73 -10.69 12.77
N SER A 172 -70.54 -10.31 11.50
CA SER A 172 -71.62 -10.27 10.51
C SER A 172 -72.16 -11.67 10.17
N GLN A 173 -71.29 -12.69 10.11
CA GLN A 173 -71.68 -14.08 9.87
C GLN A 173 -72.44 -14.68 11.05
N ILE A 174 -72.01 -14.39 12.28
CA ILE A 174 -72.71 -14.82 13.50
C ILE A 174 -74.13 -14.22 13.55
N LYS A 175 -74.27 -12.93 13.25
CA LYS A 175 -75.58 -12.24 13.25
C LYS A 175 -76.53 -12.81 12.19
N ARG A 176 -76.00 -13.28 11.06
CA ARG A 176 -76.77 -13.82 9.94
C ARG A 176 -77.21 -15.28 10.13
N ASN A 177 -76.52 -16.05 10.97
CA ASN A 177 -76.86 -17.44 11.30
C ASN A 177 -77.73 -17.57 12.57
N GLY A 178 -78.08 -16.46 13.21
CA GLY A 178 -78.88 -16.41 14.43
C GLY A 178 -80.35 -16.01 14.24
N GLU A 179 -80.81 -15.84 12.99
CA GLU A 179 -82.22 -15.74 12.59
C GLU A 179 -82.69 -17.07 11.99
#